data_AF-A0A2H5X887-F1
#
_entry.id   AF-A0A2H5X887-F1
#
_cell.length_a   1.000
_cell.length_b   1.000
_cell.length_c   1.000
_cell.angle_alpha   90.00
_cell.angle_beta   90.00
_cell.angle_gamma   90.00
#
_symmetry.space_group_name_H-M   'P 1'
#
loop_
_entity.id
_entity.type
_entity.pdbx_description
1 polymer ?
#
loop_
_entity_poly.entity_id
_entity_poly.type
_entity_poly.pdbx_seq_one_letter_code
_entity_poly.pdbx_strand_id
1 'polypeptide(L)'
;MKYLIARTQAEGAEPLRSTFVAVVEASRSTPPIRSVRLLPLSPAGADTVAIEIVHRHGRDVVLLSLTPEKRVELPDGTTCGAAFAVMRWDNEGELRRAFVSGGEIVHRDWKIQAHDLQGTVAEVLPDKHEVVVHLQGDATVETLQHRAVLFRAREHQADYEIFRARREGNRWRLWLGDYEFLRGRAVVGEVDEAQRVVRTPTVLALDAVAPVQGMAVSNEARTAWWRLKSTRRGEILLEGEASLAPLRADSDGDGRAVLLIWDIGAGDSVFIPGQTEVVR
;
A
#
# COMPACT_ATOMS: atom_id res chain seq x y z
N MET A 1 6.98 -7.13 -26.03
CA MET A 1 7.90 -7.81 -25.09
C MET A 1 7.18 -9.03 -24.53
N LYS A 2 7.74 -10.23 -24.65
CA LYS A 2 7.17 -11.47 -24.07
C LYS A 2 8.26 -12.10 -23.22
N TYR A 3 7.96 -12.40 -21.96
CA TYR A 3 8.85 -13.15 -21.07
C TYR A 3 8.20 -14.48 -20.70
N LEU A 4 9.01 -15.53 -20.63
CA LEU A 4 8.63 -16.84 -20.11
C LEU A 4 9.41 -17.05 -18.81
N ILE A 5 8.70 -17.20 -17.69
CA ILE A 5 9.29 -17.56 -16.41
C ILE A 5 8.96 -19.03 -16.18
N ALA A 6 9.96 -19.89 -16.20
CA ALA A 6 9.81 -21.32 -15.88
C ALA A 6 10.25 -21.54 -14.43
N ARG A 7 9.37 -22.13 -13.62
CA ARG A 7 9.66 -22.47 -12.22
C ARG A 7 10.44 -23.78 -12.19
N THR A 8 11.66 -23.77 -11.67
CA THR A 8 12.40 -24.99 -11.33
C THR A 8 11.95 -25.52 -9.96
N GLN A 9 12.05 -26.83 -9.73
CA GLN A 9 11.88 -27.45 -8.41
C GLN A 9 13.25 -27.70 -7.80
N ALA A 10 13.39 -27.46 -6.50
CA ALA A 10 14.64 -27.71 -5.78
C ALA A 10 14.75 -29.21 -5.52
N GLU A 11 15.88 -29.83 -5.86
CA GLU A 11 16.27 -31.09 -5.23
C GLU A 11 16.95 -30.75 -3.89
N GLY A 12 16.17 -30.66 -2.80
CA GLY A 12 16.70 -30.41 -1.45
C GLY A 12 15.89 -29.41 -0.61
N ALA A 13 16.40 -29.11 0.59
CA ALA A 13 15.77 -28.21 1.56
C ALA A 13 16.10 -26.72 1.33
N GLU A 14 17.04 -26.41 0.44
CA GLU A 14 17.41 -25.05 0.08
C GLU A 14 16.31 -24.45 -0.84
N PRO A 15 15.71 -23.31 -0.47
CA PRO A 15 14.72 -22.66 -1.31
C PRO A 15 15.35 -22.16 -2.61
N LEU A 16 14.79 -22.53 -3.75
CA LEU A 16 15.18 -21.96 -5.04
C LEU A 16 14.87 -20.47 -5.08
N ARG A 17 15.84 -19.69 -5.54
CA ARG A 17 15.71 -18.23 -5.68
C ARG A 17 16.23 -17.80 -7.03
N SER A 18 15.54 -16.83 -7.62
CA SER A 18 15.97 -16.19 -8.87
C SER A 18 15.61 -14.72 -8.81
N THR A 19 16.60 -13.88 -9.09
CA THR A 19 16.42 -12.44 -9.18
C THR A 19 16.43 -12.04 -10.64
N PHE A 20 15.33 -11.47 -11.11
CA PHE A 20 15.22 -10.94 -12.46
C PHE A 20 15.20 -9.43 -12.41
N VAL A 21 16.14 -8.79 -13.10
CA VAL A 21 16.18 -7.35 -13.28
C VAL A 21 16.03 -7.05 -14.75
N ALA A 22 15.11 -6.14 -15.08
CA ALA A 22 14.97 -5.60 -16.41
C ALA A 22 15.08 -4.08 -16.35
N VAL A 23 15.90 -3.51 -17.23
CA VAL A 23 15.96 -2.06 -17.47
C VAL A 23 15.46 -1.82 -18.88
N VAL A 24 14.41 -1.01 -19.00
CA VAL A 24 13.78 -0.71 -20.29
C VAL A 24 14.00 0.76 -20.58
N GLU A 25 14.67 1.06 -21.69
CA GLU A 25 14.89 2.41 -22.18
C GLU A 25 14.15 2.61 -23.49
N ALA A 26 13.23 3.58 -23.52
CA ALA A 26 12.63 4.04 -24.77
C ALA A 26 13.54 5.10 -25.40
N SER A 27 14.06 4.85 -26.60
CA SER A 27 14.91 5.80 -27.32
C SER A 27 14.42 6.02 -28.75
N ARG A 28 14.43 7.28 -29.21
CA ARG A 28 14.23 7.66 -30.62
C ARG A 28 15.55 7.69 -31.41
N SER A 29 16.69 7.59 -30.73
CA SER A 29 18.04 7.73 -31.28
C SER A 29 19.01 6.74 -30.62
N THR A 30 20.33 6.98 -30.68
CA THR A 30 21.33 6.19 -29.94
C THR A 30 20.97 6.09 -28.46
N PRO A 31 20.76 4.87 -27.92
CA PRO A 31 20.43 4.64 -26.52
C PRO A 31 21.46 5.27 -25.58
N PRO A 32 21.06 6.13 -24.61
CA PRO A 32 22.00 6.71 -23.67
C PRO A 32 22.57 5.71 -22.66
N ILE A 33 21.89 4.59 -22.35
CA ILE A 33 22.43 3.54 -21.48
C ILE A 33 23.60 2.83 -22.18
N ARG A 34 24.72 2.77 -21.47
CA ARG A 34 25.97 2.12 -21.90
C ARG A 34 26.15 0.75 -21.25
N SER A 35 25.77 0.60 -19.99
CA SER A 35 25.82 -0.68 -19.28
C SER A 35 24.83 -0.72 -18.12
N VAL A 36 24.43 -1.94 -17.75
CA VAL A 36 23.65 -2.25 -16.55
C VAL A 36 24.32 -3.43 -15.87
N ARG A 37 24.54 -3.34 -14.56
CA ARG A 37 25.09 -4.45 -13.78
C ARG A 37 24.49 -4.52 -12.38
N LEU A 38 24.44 -5.72 -11.82
CA LEU A 38 24.16 -5.90 -10.40
C LEU A 38 25.37 -5.41 -9.59
N LEU A 39 25.11 -4.69 -8.50
CA LEU A 39 26.12 -4.32 -7.52
C LEU A 39 26.19 -5.40 -6.43
N PRO A 40 27.40 -5.82 -6.02
CA PRO A 40 27.54 -6.67 -4.84
C PRO A 40 27.16 -5.88 -3.59
N LEU A 41 26.48 -6.56 -2.67
CA LEU A 41 26.00 -6.01 -1.40
C LEU A 41 26.73 -6.66 -0.23
N SER A 42 26.96 -5.87 0.83
CA SER A 42 27.49 -6.37 2.12
C SER A 42 26.53 -6.02 3.27
N PRO A 43 25.98 -7.00 4.00
CA PRO A 43 26.04 -8.43 3.71
C PRO A 43 25.30 -8.76 2.41
N ALA A 44 25.70 -9.85 1.76
CA ALA A 44 24.93 -10.40 0.65
C ALA A 44 23.59 -10.93 1.17
N GLY A 45 22.50 -10.66 0.45
CA GLY A 45 21.17 -11.11 0.81
C GLY A 45 20.30 -11.27 -0.42
N ALA A 46 19.35 -12.20 -0.36
CA ALA A 46 18.43 -12.43 -1.48
C ALA A 46 17.26 -11.42 -1.52
N ASP A 47 17.02 -10.73 -0.40
CA ASP A 47 15.86 -9.87 -0.21
C ASP A 47 16.16 -8.41 -0.61
N THR A 48 17.37 -8.13 -1.08
CA THR A 48 17.81 -6.80 -1.52
C THR A 48 18.58 -6.91 -2.82
N VAL A 49 18.29 -6.01 -3.76
CA VAL A 49 18.93 -5.93 -5.07
C VAL A 49 19.36 -4.50 -5.30
N ALA A 50 20.59 -4.32 -5.75
CA ALA A 50 21.08 -3.04 -6.24
C ALA A 50 21.64 -3.19 -7.66
N ILE A 51 21.34 -2.22 -8.51
CA ILE A 51 21.84 -2.16 -9.88
C ILE A 51 22.53 -0.83 -10.12
N GLU A 52 23.58 -0.85 -10.91
CA GLU A 52 24.19 0.34 -11.49
C GLU A 52 23.84 0.41 -12.97
N ILE A 53 23.36 1.56 -13.40
CA ILE A 53 23.04 1.89 -14.78
C ILE A 53 23.99 3.02 -15.19
N VAL A 54 24.94 2.73 -16.07
CA VAL A 54 25.85 3.74 -16.62
C VAL A 54 25.23 4.27 -17.91
N HIS A 55 25.14 5.59 -18.02
CA HIS A 55 24.60 6.26 -19.21
C HIS A 55 25.49 7.43 -19.63
N ARG A 56 25.25 8.04 -20.80
CA ARG A 56 26.11 9.10 -21.35
C ARG A 56 26.30 10.33 -20.43
N HIS A 57 25.39 10.54 -19.47
CA HIS A 57 25.41 11.69 -18.56
C HIS A 57 25.94 11.37 -17.15
N GLY A 58 26.41 10.15 -16.88
CA GLY A 58 26.80 9.71 -15.54
C GLY A 58 26.32 8.30 -15.21
N ARG A 59 25.91 8.08 -13.97
CA ARG A 59 25.39 6.79 -13.50
C ARG A 59 24.20 6.94 -12.56
N ASP A 60 23.31 5.96 -12.61
CA ASP A 60 22.23 5.77 -11.64
C ASP A 60 22.50 4.50 -10.84
N VAL A 61 22.26 4.54 -9.53
CA VAL A 61 22.17 3.35 -8.67
C VAL A 61 20.74 3.24 -8.18
N VAL A 62 20.12 2.09 -8.42
CA VAL A 62 18.77 1.77 -7.95
C VAL A 62 18.88 0.61 -6.98
N LEU A 63 18.27 0.75 -5.81
CA LEU A 63 18.20 -0.29 -4.79
C LEU A 63 16.74 -0.54 -4.42
N LEU A 64 16.40 -1.82 -4.29
CA LEU A 64 15.11 -2.31 -3.80
C LEU A 64 15.38 -3.32 -2.69
N SER A 65 14.75 -3.15 -1.52
CA SER A 65 14.82 -4.08 -0.40
C SER A 65 13.43 -4.48 0.07
N LEU A 66 13.24 -5.78 0.27
CA LEU A 66 12.06 -6.33 0.96
C LEU A 66 12.24 -6.37 2.49
N THR A 67 13.45 -6.08 2.97
CA THR A 67 13.83 -6.07 4.39
C THR A 67 14.61 -4.78 4.70
N PRO A 68 13.97 -3.60 4.57
CA PRO A 68 14.65 -2.30 4.70
C PRO A 68 15.28 -2.05 6.08
N GLU A 69 14.85 -2.79 7.11
CA GLU A 69 15.45 -2.78 8.44
C GLU A 69 16.88 -3.38 8.47
N LYS A 70 17.22 -4.23 7.49
CA LYS A 70 18.56 -4.79 7.32
C LYS A 70 19.37 -3.88 6.41
N ARG A 71 20.29 -3.13 7.00
CA ARG A 71 21.20 -2.27 6.25
C ARG A 71 22.14 -3.09 5.37
N VAL A 72 22.35 -2.61 4.15
CA VAL A 72 23.36 -3.12 3.21
C VAL A 72 24.33 -2.01 2.82
N GLU A 73 25.54 -2.38 2.49
CA GLU A 73 26.59 -1.50 1.99
C GLU A 73 26.83 -1.75 0.51
N LEU A 74 26.91 -0.67 -0.26
CA LEU A 74 27.29 -0.66 -1.67
C LEU A 74 28.83 -0.57 -1.82
N PRO A 75 29.39 -0.92 -2.99
CA PRO A 75 30.85 -0.93 -3.19
C PRO A 75 31.57 0.40 -2.98
N ASP A 76 30.84 1.52 -3.02
CA ASP A 76 31.38 2.86 -2.78
C ASP A 76 31.26 3.32 -1.32
N GLY A 77 30.91 2.41 -0.40
CA GLY A 77 30.75 2.67 1.03
C GLY A 77 29.39 3.27 1.41
N THR A 78 28.48 3.46 0.44
CA THR A 78 27.12 3.90 0.74
C THR A 78 26.39 2.84 1.54
N THR A 79 25.87 3.21 2.71
CA THR A 79 24.99 2.35 3.50
C THR A 79 23.53 2.67 3.20
N CYS A 80 22.73 1.66 2.94
CA CYS A 80 21.32 1.78 2.64
C CYS A 80 20.48 0.88 3.55
N GLY A 81 19.50 1.47 4.21
CA GLY A 81 18.44 0.76 4.95
C GLY A 81 17.11 1.36 4.53
N ALA A 82 16.76 1.22 3.26
CA ALA A 82 15.56 1.77 2.64
C ALA A 82 14.85 0.73 1.77
N ALA A 83 13.52 0.81 1.70
CA ALA A 83 12.73 -0.11 0.88
C ALA A 83 12.99 0.13 -0.61
N PHE A 84 13.17 1.41 -0.98
CA PHE A 84 13.54 1.80 -2.33
C PHE A 84 14.43 3.03 -2.32
N ALA A 85 15.45 3.04 -3.17
CA ALA A 85 16.41 4.10 -3.28
C ALA A 85 16.86 4.29 -4.73
N VAL A 86 16.96 5.54 -5.17
CA VAL A 86 17.58 5.92 -6.45
C VAL A 86 18.57 7.02 -6.19
N MET A 87 19.78 6.89 -6.70
CA MET A 87 20.82 7.91 -6.63
C MET A 87 21.39 8.13 -8.03
N ARG A 88 21.52 9.39 -8.44
CA ARG A 88 22.07 9.79 -9.74
C ARG A 88 23.31 10.63 -9.52
N TRP A 89 24.40 10.20 -10.12
CA TRP A 89 25.65 10.95 -10.21
C TRP A 89 25.89 11.37 -11.65
N ASP A 90 26.53 12.51 -11.84
CA ASP A 90 27.04 12.90 -13.15
C ASP A 90 28.38 12.23 -13.48
N ASN A 91 28.98 12.64 -14.60
CA ASN A 91 30.29 12.15 -15.04
C ASN A 91 31.47 12.67 -14.20
N GLU A 92 31.26 13.69 -13.37
CA GLU A 92 32.27 14.25 -12.45
C GLU A 92 32.23 13.54 -11.08
N GLY A 93 31.21 12.69 -10.86
CA GLY A 93 31.02 11.96 -9.61
C GLY A 93 30.18 12.74 -8.59
N GLU A 94 29.57 13.86 -9.00
CA GLU A 94 28.73 14.69 -8.15
C GLU A 94 27.30 14.16 -8.11
N LEU A 95 26.72 14.08 -6.91
CA LEU A 95 25.33 13.67 -6.74
C LEU A 95 24.40 14.77 -7.27
N ARG A 96 23.62 14.44 -8.31
CA ARG A 96 22.62 15.34 -8.91
C ARG A 96 21.22 15.12 -8.38
N ARG A 97 20.90 13.86 -8.03
CA ARG A 97 19.60 13.53 -7.47
C ARG A 97 19.70 12.32 -6.56
N ALA A 98 18.91 12.31 -5.50
CA ALA A 98 18.65 11.10 -4.73
C ALA A 98 17.19 11.07 -4.28
N PHE A 99 16.61 9.88 -4.30
CA PHE A 99 15.26 9.60 -3.85
C PHE A 99 15.31 8.39 -2.90
N VAL A 100 14.64 8.50 -1.76
CA VAL A 100 14.54 7.45 -0.75
C VAL A 100 13.08 7.24 -0.39
N SER A 101 12.66 5.99 -0.31
CA SER A 101 11.36 5.59 0.23
C SER A 101 11.51 4.54 1.32
N GLY A 102 10.84 4.74 2.45
CA GLY A 102 10.77 3.78 3.56
C GLY A 102 12.13 3.45 4.17
N GLY A 103 12.84 4.45 4.68
CA GLY A 103 14.12 4.27 5.37
C GLY A 103 15.16 5.35 5.07
N GLU A 104 16.44 4.98 5.00
CA GLU A 104 17.54 5.94 4.83
C GLU A 104 18.68 5.48 3.92
N ILE A 105 19.40 6.46 3.36
CA ILE A 105 20.70 6.31 2.73
C ILE A 105 21.71 7.17 3.48
N VAL A 106 22.89 6.61 3.73
CA VAL A 106 24.05 7.33 4.27
C VAL A 106 25.22 7.15 3.30
N HIS A 107 25.78 8.25 2.82
CA HIS A 107 26.95 8.25 1.93
C HIS A 107 27.91 9.32 2.39
N ARG A 108 29.12 8.90 2.80
CA ARG A 108 30.16 9.78 3.33
C ARG A 108 29.63 10.68 4.45
N ASP A 109 29.51 11.97 4.19
CA ASP A 109 29.13 13.04 5.11
C ASP A 109 27.66 13.44 5.03
N TRP A 110 26.87 12.84 4.12
CA TRP A 110 25.45 13.15 3.98
C TRP A 110 24.54 11.96 4.24
N LYS A 111 23.32 12.29 4.67
CA LYS A 111 22.24 11.35 4.98
C LYS A 111 20.95 11.85 4.34
N ILE A 112 20.20 10.94 3.74
CA ILE A 112 18.83 11.18 3.29
C ILE A 112 17.94 10.19 4.04
N GLN A 113 16.91 10.69 4.70
CA GLN A 113 15.99 9.88 5.48
C GLN A 113 14.56 10.18 5.06
N ALA A 114 13.79 9.13 4.88
CA ALA A 114 12.38 9.15 4.55
C ALA A 114 11.60 8.69 5.79
N HIS A 115 10.65 9.51 6.25
CA HIS A 115 9.89 9.24 7.45
C HIS A 115 8.48 8.73 7.10
N ASP A 116 8.18 7.51 7.50
CA ASP A 116 6.84 6.96 7.37
C ASP A 116 5.86 7.74 8.25
N LEU A 117 4.65 7.97 7.74
CA LEU A 117 3.55 8.47 8.55
C LEU A 117 2.64 7.30 8.91
N GLN A 118 2.30 7.22 10.18
CA GLN A 118 1.38 6.23 10.73
C GLN A 118 0.15 6.93 11.27
N GLY A 119 -0.97 6.23 11.34
CA GLY A 119 -2.20 6.87 11.76
C GLY A 119 -3.37 5.92 11.94
N THR A 120 -4.54 6.52 12.15
CA THR A 120 -5.81 5.81 12.23
C THR A 120 -6.88 6.54 11.44
N VAL A 121 -7.79 5.77 10.83
CA VAL A 121 -9.00 6.32 10.20
C VAL A 121 -9.96 6.78 11.29
N ALA A 122 -10.32 8.05 11.27
CA ALA A 122 -11.34 8.61 12.15
C ALA A 122 -12.74 8.43 11.57
N GLU A 123 -12.89 8.66 10.26
CA GLU A 123 -14.18 8.67 9.57
C GLU A 123 -13.99 8.35 8.09
N VAL A 124 -14.96 7.66 7.49
CA VAL A 124 -15.03 7.40 6.05
C VAL A 124 -16.25 8.14 5.51
N LEU A 125 -16.07 8.88 4.41
CA LEU A 125 -17.11 9.65 3.74
C LEU A 125 -17.27 9.14 2.30
N PRO A 126 -17.96 8.01 2.09
CA PRO A 126 -17.90 7.33 0.80
C PRO A 126 -18.50 8.13 -0.35
N ASP A 127 -19.57 8.92 -0.11
CA ASP A 127 -20.19 9.76 -1.15
C ASP A 127 -19.30 10.91 -1.64
N LYS A 128 -18.21 11.18 -0.92
CA LYS A 128 -17.22 12.20 -1.27
C LYS A 128 -15.89 11.60 -1.73
N HIS A 129 -15.74 10.28 -1.70
CA HIS A 129 -14.46 9.59 -1.86
C HIS A 129 -13.36 10.15 -0.92
N GLU A 130 -13.77 10.51 0.29
CA GLU A 130 -12.92 11.12 1.29
C GLU A 130 -12.79 10.24 2.54
N VAL A 131 -11.63 10.31 3.18
CA VAL A 131 -11.35 9.68 4.47
C VAL A 131 -10.74 10.71 5.40
N VAL A 132 -11.22 10.76 6.64
CA VAL A 132 -10.62 11.59 7.69
C VAL A 132 -9.72 10.72 8.54
N VAL A 133 -8.46 11.12 8.71
CA VAL A 133 -7.45 10.36 9.43
C VAL A 133 -6.75 11.21 10.50
N HIS A 134 -6.28 10.54 11.54
CA HIS A 134 -5.27 11.04 12.45
C HIS A 134 -3.91 10.53 12.00
N LEU A 135 -2.97 11.44 11.67
CA LEU A 135 -1.60 11.07 11.35
C LEU A 135 -0.68 11.46 12.50
N GLN A 136 0.28 10.60 12.78
CA GLN A 136 1.41 10.82 13.67
C GLN A 136 2.59 11.39 12.87
N GLY A 137 3.26 12.39 13.43
CA GLY A 137 4.37 13.07 12.78
C GLY A 137 3.95 14.31 11.99
N ASP A 138 4.95 15.00 11.46
CA ASP A 138 4.76 16.23 10.69
C ASP A 138 4.48 15.90 9.23
N ALA A 139 3.23 16.08 8.83
CA ALA A 139 2.80 16.03 7.44
C ALA A 139 2.44 17.44 6.95
N THR A 140 2.69 17.71 5.68
CA THR A 140 2.15 18.86 4.95
C THR A 140 1.26 18.37 3.80
N VAL A 141 0.55 19.29 3.15
CA VAL A 141 -0.24 18.94 1.96
C VAL A 141 0.66 18.38 0.86
N GLU A 142 1.82 19.00 0.67
CA GLU A 142 2.82 18.66 -0.33
C GLU A 142 3.42 17.27 -0.08
N THR A 143 3.67 16.91 1.19
CA THR A 143 4.22 15.58 1.53
C THR A 143 3.19 14.46 1.40
N LEU A 144 1.90 14.78 1.26
CA LEU A 144 0.80 13.83 1.18
C LEU A 144 0.23 13.67 -0.23
N GLN A 145 0.34 14.69 -1.09
CA GLN A 145 -0.25 14.63 -2.42
C GLN A 145 0.48 13.64 -3.34
N HIS A 146 -0.27 12.87 -4.14
CA HIS A 146 0.21 11.82 -5.04
C HIS A 146 0.95 10.67 -4.35
N ARG A 147 0.72 10.53 -3.05
CA ARG A 147 1.33 9.48 -2.23
C ARG A 147 0.39 8.30 -2.14
N ALA A 148 0.96 7.10 -2.20
CA ALA A 148 0.22 5.91 -1.79
C ALA A 148 -0.06 5.95 -0.28
N VAL A 149 -1.28 5.59 0.09
CA VAL A 149 -1.72 5.35 1.46
C VAL A 149 -2.25 3.92 1.56
N LEU A 150 -1.82 3.23 2.61
CA LEU A 150 -2.26 1.88 2.93
C LEU A 150 -3.18 1.93 4.15
N PHE A 151 -4.36 1.34 4.00
CA PHE A 151 -5.29 1.09 5.09
C PHE A 151 -5.24 -0.39 5.45
N ARG A 152 -5.16 -0.69 6.75
CA ARG A 152 -5.10 -2.09 7.22
C ARG A 152 -6.04 -2.32 8.38
N ALA A 153 -6.76 -3.43 8.28
CA ALA A 153 -7.70 -3.93 9.27
C ALA A 153 -7.53 -5.45 9.38
N ARG A 154 -6.88 -5.93 10.45
CA ARG A 154 -6.55 -7.36 10.62
C ARG A 154 -5.75 -7.88 9.40
N GLU A 155 -6.31 -8.83 8.65
CA GLU A 155 -5.70 -9.44 7.46
C GLU A 155 -6.05 -8.69 6.17
N HIS A 156 -7.08 -7.83 6.21
CA HIS A 156 -7.46 -7.01 5.08
C HIS A 156 -6.54 -5.78 4.95
N GLN A 157 -6.11 -5.53 3.72
CA GLN A 157 -5.34 -4.36 3.33
C GLN A 157 -5.87 -3.81 2.02
N ALA A 158 -5.96 -2.48 1.93
CA ALA A 158 -6.25 -1.78 0.69
C ALA A 158 -5.31 -0.58 0.54
N ASP A 159 -4.89 -0.30 -0.70
CA ASP A 159 -4.04 0.82 -1.06
C ASP A 159 -4.73 1.78 -2.02
N TYR A 160 -4.48 3.07 -1.83
CA TYR A 160 -5.05 4.16 -2.62
C TYR A 160 -4.02 5.25 -2.85
N GLU A 161 -4.22 6.07 -3.88
CA GLU A 161 -3.47 7.31 -4.06
C GLU A 161 -4.18 8.48 -3.37
N ILE A 162 -3.44 9.31 -2.64
CA ILE A 162 -3.95 10.57 -2.11
C ILE A 162 -3.91 11.63 -3.21
N PHE A 163 -5.04 11.90 -3.85
CA PHE A 163 -5.15 12.95 -4.87
C PHE A 163 -5.13 14.36 -4.27
N ARG A 164 -5.72 14.52 -3.08
CA ARG A 164 -5.77 15.79 -2.37
C ARG A 164 -5.77 15.57 -0.87
N ALA A 165 -5.10 16.44 -0.14
CA ALA A 165 -5.11 16.47 1.31
C ALA A 165 -5.50 17.86 1.83
N ARG A 166 -6.21 17.90 2.95
CA ARG A 166 -6.50 19.13 3.68
C ARG A 166 -6.38 18.89 5.18
N ARG A 167 -5.71 19.80 5.88
CA ARG A 167 -5.68 19.78 7.34
C ARG A 167 -6.94 20.41 7.93
N GLU A 168 -7.58 19.70 8.86
CA GLU A 168 -8.76 20.14 9.61
C GLU A 168 -8.44 20.01 11.11
N GLY A 169 -7.84 21.06 11.68
CA GLY A 169 -7.33 21.03 13.05
C GLY A 169 -6.19 20.02 13.22
N ASN A 170 -6.43 18.99 14.04
CA ASN A 170 -5.50 17.89 14.31
C ASN A 170 -5.72 16.66 13.42
N ARG A 171 -6.61 16.75 12.41
CA ARG A 171 -6.94 15.68 11.48
C ARG A 171 -6.59 16.06 10.04
N TRP A 172 -6.46 15.06 9.20
CA TRP A 172 -6.33 15.19 7.76
C TRP A 172 -7.55 14.63 7.07
N ARG A 173 -8.14 15.42 6.18
CA ARG A 173 -9.11 14.95 5.19
C ARG A 173 -8.35 14.62 3.92
N LEU A 174 -8.40 13.35 3.51
CA LEU A 174 -7.75 12.81 2.33
C LEU A 174 -8.82 12.49 1.28
N TRP A 175 -8.63 13.00 0.08
CA TRP A 175 -9.40 12.62 -1.11
C TRP A 175 -8.60 11.54 -1.84
N LEU A 176 -9.21 10.36 -2.03
CA LEU A 176 -8.51 9.19 -2.56
C LEU A 176 -8.71 8.99 -4.07
N GLY A 177 -9.36 9.92 -4.75
CA GLY A 177 -9.60 9.90 -6.20
C GLY A 177 -11.06 9.54 -6.49
N ASP A 178 -11.32 9.04 -7.68
CA ASP A 178 -12.66 8.58 -8.09
C ASP A 178 -12.84 7.06 -7.84
N TYR A 179 -12.11 6.51 -6.87
CA TYR A 179 -12.22 5.08 -6.52
C TYR A 179 -13.42 4.84 -5.60
N GLU A 180 -14.27 3.87 -5.98
CA GLU A 180 -15.31 3.37 -5.10
C GLU A 180 -14.70 2.45 -4.02
N PHE A 181 -14.89 2.80 -2.74
CA PHE A 181 -14.42 2.00 -1.60
C PHE A 181 -15.29 0.76 -1.34
N LEU A 182 -16.46 0.70 -1.99
CA LEU A 182 -17.42 -0.38 -1.84
C LEU A 182 -16.94 -1.61 -2.61
N ARG A 183 -16.92 -2.76 -1.93
CA ARG A 183 -16.54 -4.06 -2.49
C ARG A 183 -17.70 -5.01 -2.66
N GLY A 184 -18.78 -4.81 -1.93
CA GLY A 184 -19.93 -5.70 -2.00
C GLY A 184 -21.21 -5.07 -1.49
N ARG A 185 -22.32 -5.56 -2.02
CA ARG A 185 -23.67 -5.31 -1.53
C ARG A 185 -24.34 -6.66 -1.33
N ALA A 186 -25.06 -6.83 -0.23
CA ALA A 186 -25.86 -8.03 0.00
C ALA A 186 -27.22 -7.67 0.57
N VAL A 187 -28.27 -8.27 0.00
CA VAL A 187 -29.62 -8.19 0.56
C VAL A 187 -29.62 -8.87 1.93
N VAL A 188 -30.13 -8.20 2.94
CA VAL A 188 -30.29 -8.75 4.29
C VAL A 188 -31.53 -9.67 4.29
N GLY A 189 -31.34 -10.95 4.58
CA GLY A 189 -32.42 -11.92 4.72
C GLY A 189 -32.81 -12.10 6.18
N GLU A 190 -31.99 -12.83 6.94
CA GLU A 190 -32.19 -13.08 8.36
C GLU A 190 -31.02 -12.47 9.16
N VAL A 191 -31.30 -11.94 10.35
CA VAL A 191 -30.29 -11.41 11.27
C VAL A 191 -30.40 -12.11 12.61
N ASP A 192 -29.36 -12.85 12.98
CA ASP A 192 -29.17 -13.49 14.28
C ASP A 192 -28.21 -12.63 15.12
N GLU A 193 -28.77 -11.85 16.03
CA GLU A 193 -28.01 -10.94 16.91
C GLU A 193 -27.09 -11.71 17.87
N ALA A 194 -27.55 -12.85 18.40
CA ALA A 194 -26.81 -13.61 19.40
C ALA A 194 -25.57 -14.28 18.81
N GLN A 195 -25.68 -14.79 17.58
CA GLN A 195 -24.55 -15.38 16.86
C GLN A 195 -23.77 -14.37 16.02
N ARG A 196 -24.24 -13.13 15.92
CA ARG A 196 -23.68 -12.07 15.06
C ARG A 196 -23.66 -12.44 13.57
N VAL A 197 -24.66 -13.19 13.12
CA VAL A 197 -24.75 -13.70 11.74
C VAL A 197 -25.85 -12.99 10.97
N VAL A 198 -25.53 -12.62 9.74
CA VAL A 198 -26.51 -12.16 8.74
C VAL A 198 -26.58 -13.20 7.63
N ARG A 199 -27.77 -13.76 7.41
CA ARG A 199 -28.04 -14.64 6.26
C ARG A 199 -28.54 -13.81 5.10
N THR A 200 -27.97 -14.05 3.93
CA THR A 200 -28.29 -13.35 2.69
C THR A 200 -28.56 -14.35 1.56
N PRO A 201 -29.56 -14.09 0.70
CA PRO A 201 -29.71 -14.82 -0.55
C PRO A 201 -28.65 -14.40 -1.60
N THR A 202 -27.86 -13.37 -1.32
CA THR A 202 -26.85 -12.84 -2.24
C THR A 202 -25.63 -13.73 -2.26
N VAL A 203 -25.19 -14.14 -3.45
CA VAL A 203 -23.91 -14.83 -3.63
C VAL A 203 -22.79 -13.80 -3.64
N LEU A 204 -22.05 -13.70 -2.55
CA LEU A 204 -20.86 -12.87 -2.44
C LEU A 204 -19.63 -13.66 -2.91
N ALA A 205 -18.99 -13.21 -3.98
CA ALA A 205 -17.75 -13.80 -4.50
C ALA A 205 -16.50 -13.23 -3.80
N LEU A 206 -16.62 -12.77 -2.55
CA LEU A 206 -15.56 -12.04 -1.85
C LEU A 206 -14.42 -12.98 -1.40
N ASP A 207 -14.75 -14.19 -0.93
CA ASP A 207 -13.77 -15.18 -0.47
C ASP A 207 -12.89 -15.76 -1.60
N ALA A 208 -13.29 -15.57 -2.86
CA ALA A 208 -12.57 -16.13 -4.01
C ALA A 208 -11.37 -15.28 -4.44
N VAL A 209 -11.27 -14.02 -3.96
CA VAL A 209 -10.36 -13.03 -4.57
C VAL A 209 -9.40 -12.38 -3.57
N ALA A 210 -9.76 -12.27 -2.28
CA ALA A 210 -8.89 -11.65 -1.27
C ALA A 210 -9.27 -12.06 0.18
N PRO A 211 -8.38 -11.85 1.17
CA PRO A 211 -8.77 -11.88 2.58
C PRO A 211 -9.83 -10.79 2.86
N VAL A 212 -11.02 -11.21 3.24
CA VAL A 212 -12.17 -10.33 3.53
C VAL A 212 -12.26 -9.95 5.00
N GLN A 213 -11.52 -10.66 5.86
CA GLN A 213 -11.55 -10.46 7.31
C GLN A 213 -10.98 -9.08 7.67
N GLY A 214 -11.80 -8.26 8.34
CA GLY A 214 -11.46 -6.90 8.75
C GLY A 214 -12.09 -5.80 7.89
N MET A 215 -12.63 -6.12 6.71
CA MET A 215 -13.42 -5.18 5.91
C MET A 215 -14.53 -4.54 6.75
N ALA A 216 -14.82 -3.28 6.48
CA ALA A 216 -15.88 -2.58 7.18
C ALA A 216 -17.24 -2.96 6.58
N VAL A 217 -18.25 -3.08 7.41
CA VAL A 217 -19.63 -3.36 7.00
C VAL A 217 -20.51 -2.27 7.54
N SER A 218 -21.39 -1.72 6.72
CA SER A 218 -22.40 -0.76 7.17
C SER A 218 -23.81 -1.22 6.80
N ASN A 219 -24.80 -0.65 7.48
CA ASN A 219 -26.17 -0.66 6.96
C ASN A 219 -26.26 0.26 5.74
N GLU A 220 -27.38 0.16 5.03
CA GLU A 220 -27.65 0.96 3.84
C GLU A 220 -27.57 2.47 4.09
N ALA A 221 -28.14 2.96 5.20
CA ALA A 221 -28.05 4.36 5.60
C ALA A 221 -26.65 4.80 6.08
N ARG A 222 -25.71 3.87 6.23
CA ARG A 222 -24.32 4.10 6.71
C ARG A 222 -24.25 4.77 8.08
N THR A 223 -25.25 4.54 8.91
CA THR A 223 -25.39 5.06 10.28
C THR A 223 -24.85 4.10 11.33
N ALA A 224 -24.68 2.82 10.99
CA ALA A 224 -24.11 1.80 11.85
C ALA A 224 -23.04 1.00 11.11
N TRP A 225 -21.98 0.63 11.84
CA TRP A 225 -20.76 0.04 11.29
C TRP A 225 -20.29 -1.15 12.12
N TRP A 226 -19.79 -2.16 11.43
CA TRP A 226 -19.24 -3.40 11.97
C TRP A 226 -18.00 -3.84 11.20
N ARG A 227 -17.40 -4.94 11.64
CA ARG A 227 -16.30 -5.58 10.95
C ARG A 227 -16.69 -6.95 10.45
N LEU A 228 -16.27 -7.26 9.23
CA LEU A 228 -16.45 -8.57 8.63
C LEU A 228 -15.47 -9.56 9.27
N LYS A 229 -16.01 -10.63 9.87
CA LYS A 229 -15.19 -11.72 10.41
C LYS A 229 -14.92 -12.79 9.36
N SER A 230 -15.98 -13.18 8.67
CA SER A 230 -15.92 -14.16 7.59
C SER A 230 -17.20 -14.12 6.76
N THR A 231 -17.12 -14.60 5.53
CA THR A 231 -18.27 -15.00 4.74
C THR A 231 -18.24 -16.49 4.45
N ARG A 232 -19.40 -17.12 4.37
CA ARG A 232 -19.52 -18.52 3.95
C ARG A 232 -20.92 -18.79 3.42
N ARG A 233 -21.03 -19.11 2.12
CA ARG A 233 -22.27 -19.65 1.51
C ARG A 233 -23.56 -18.91 1.92
N GLY A 234 -23.59 -17.59 1.77
CA GLY A 234 -24.76 -16.78 2.12
C GLY A 234 -24.87 -16.43 3.61
N GLU A 235 -23.90 -16.79 4.44
CA GLU A 235 -23.78 -16.31 5.82
C GLU A 235 -22.62 -15.32 5.93
N ILE A 236 -22.88 -14.21 6.60
CA ILE A 236 -21.93 -13.14 6.88
C ILE A 236 -21.81 -13.02 8.38
N LEU A 237 -20.64 -13.33 8.92
CA LEU A 237 -20.36 -13.24 10.34
C LEU A 237 -19.72 -11.88 10.64
N LEU A 238 -20.31 -11.14 11.57
CA LEU A 238 -19.87 -9.80 11.95
C LEU A 238 -19.25 -9.77 13.35
N GLU A 239 -18.35 -8.81 13.56
CA GLU A 239 -17.71 -8.52 14.84
C GLU A 239 -18.24 -7.24 15.49
N GLY A 240 -17.84 -7.01 16.74
CA GLY A 240 -18.20 -5.84 17.54
C GLY A 240 -19.44 -6.02 18.40
N GLU A 241 -19.70 -5.03 19.24
CA GLU A 241 -20.80 -5.04 20.23
C GLU A 241 -22.02 -4.23 19.79
N ALA A 242 -21.89 -3.42 18.72
CA ALA A 242 -23.00 -2.64 18.20
C ALA A 242 -24.13 -3.55 17.69
N SER A 243 -25.37 -3.29 18.11
CA SER A 243 -26.54 -4.09 17.71
C SER A 243 -26.67 -4.19 16.19
N LEU A 244 -27.03 -5.36 15.66
CA LEU A 244 -27.33 -5.60 14.25
C LEU A 244 -28.73 -5.15 13.81
N ALA A 245 -29.58 -4.72 14.73
CA ALA A 245 -30.93 -4.24 14.42
C ALA A 245 -31.00 -3.21 13.26
N PRO A 246 -30.07 -2.25 13.11
CA PRO A 246 -30.07 -1.30 12.01
C PRO A 246 -29.89 -1.91 10.61
N LEU A 247 -29.42 -3.16 10.49
CA LEU A 247 -29.31 -3.85 9.21
C LEU A 247 -30.66 -4.25 8.63
N ARG A 248 -31.74 -4.22 9.41
CA ARG A 248 -33.09 -4.55 8.93
C ARG A 248 -33.81 -3.36 8.29
N ALA A 249 -33.22 -2.16 8.34
CA ALA A 249 -33.83 -0.96 7.78
C ALA A 249 -33.61 -0.90 6.27
N ASP A 250 -34.70 -0.87 5.51
CA ASP A 250 -34.75 -0.48 4.11
C ASP A 250 -34.76 1.06 4.07
N SER A 251 -33.62 1.63 3.69
CA SER A 251 -33.38 3.07 3.82
C SER A 251 -33.73 3.83 2.53
N ASP A 252 -33.75 3.16 1.38
CA ASP A 252 -34.10 3.77 0.09
C ASP A 252 -35.56 3.49 -0.33
N GLY A 253 -36.25 2.59 0.36
CA GLY A 253 -37.66 2.27 0.19
C GLY A 253 -37.95 1.30 -0.94
N ASP A 254 -36.95 0.57 -1.44
CA ASP A 254 -37.12 -0.38 -2.55
C ASP A 254 -37.76 -1.73 -2.13
N GLY A 255 -38.05 -1.88 -0.83
CA GLY A 255 -38.61 -3.07 -0.21
C GLY A 255 -37.55 -4.06 0.29
N ARG A 256 -36.25 -3.71 0.28
CA ARG A 256 -35.15 -4.60 0.67
C ARG A 256 -34.15 -3.86 1.54
N ALA A 257 -33.82 -4.45 2.68
CA ALA A 257 -32.68 -3.97 3.45
C ALA A 257 -31.37 -4.48 2.82
N VAL A 258 -30.38 -3.60 2.70
CA VAL A 258 -29.06 -3.93 2.14
C VAL A 258 -27.95 -3.67 3.16
N LEU A 259 -26.98 -4.58 3.22
CA LEU A 259 -25.70 -4.35 3.88
C LEU A 259 -24.62 -4.04 2.84
N LEU A 260 -23.71 -3.15 3.20
CA LEU A 260 -22.65 -2.64 2.34
C LEU A 260 -21.30 -3.05 2.92
N ILE A 261 -20.40 -3.55 2.07
CA ILE A 261 -19.06 -4.02 2.45
C ILE A 261 -18.02 -3.11 1.81
N TRP A 262 -17.13 -2.58 2.64
CA TRP A 262 -16.17 -1.53 2.29
C TRP A 262 -14.74 -1.97 2.62
N ASP A 263 -13.79 -1.49 1.82
CA ASP A 263 -12.36 -1.69 2.10
C ASP A 263 -11.90 -0.99 3.37
N ILE A 264 -12.47 0.19 3.65
CA ILE A 264 -12.00 1.11 4.70
C ILE A 264 -13.13 1.36 5.69
N GLY A 265 -12.81 1.36 6.97
CA GLY A 265 -13.69 1.79 8.06
C GLY A 265 -12.96 2.56 9.15
N ALA A 266 -13.74 3.23 10.01
CA ALA A 266 -13.21 3.90 11.18
C ALA A 266 -12.45 2.94 12.11
N GLY A 267 -11.31 3.38 12.61
CA GLY A 267 -10.37 2.59 13.42
C GLY A 267 -9.30 1.85 12.63
N ASP A 268 -9.36 1.83 11.30
CA ASP A 268 -8.31 1.19 10.48
C ASP A 268 -6.97 1.90 10.67
N SER A 269 -5.90 1.11 10.69
CA SER A 269 -4.56 1.68 10.73
C SER A 269 -4.21 2.27 9.36
N VAL A 270 -3.54 3.42 9.38
CA VAL A 270 -3.10 4.16 8.21
C VAL A 270 -1.58 4.11 8.16
N PHE A 271 -1.02 3.80 6.99
CA PHE A 271 0.41 3.84 6.74
C PHE A 271 0.69 4.53 5.41
N ILE A 272 1.55 5.54 5.44
CA ILE A 272 1.99 6.30 4.26
C ILE A 272 3.52 6.19 4.22
N PRO A 273 4.11 5.40 3.30
CA PRO A 273 5.55 5.13 3.30
C PRO A 273 6.38 6.41 3.13
N GLY A 274 7.32 6.77 3.97
CA GLY A 274 8.07 8.03 3.84
C GLY A 274 8.73 8.17 2.47
N GLN A 275 8.82 9.40 1.94
CA GLN A 275 9.56 9.69 0.72
C GLN A 275 10.34 10.99 0.88
N THR A 276 11.60 10.99 0.44
CA THR A 276 12.47 12.18 0.44
C THR A 276 13.24 12.24 -0.86
N GLU A 277 13.21 13.40 -1.53
CA GLU A 277 14.00 13.69 -2.72
C GLU A 277 14.98 14.84 -2.44
N VAL A 278 16.20 14.69 -2.93
CA VAL A 278 17.21 15.76 -3.00
C VAL A 278 17.56 15.96 -4.47
N VAL A 279 17.51 17.21 -4.94
CA VAL A 279 17.94 17.62 -6.28
C VAL A 279 19.00 18.71 -6.12
N ARG A 280 20.13 18.56 -6.82
CA ARG A 280 21.26 19.49 -6.81
C ARG A 280 21.62 19.98 -8.21
#